data_AF-A0A9X3VA16-F1
#
_entry.id   AF-A0A9X3VA16-F1
#
_cell.length_a   1.000
_cell.length_b   1.000
_cell.length_c   1.000
_cell.angle_alpha   90.00
_cell.angle_beta   90.00
_cell.angle_gamma   90.00
#
_symmetry.space_group_name_H-M   'P 1'
#
loop_
_entity.id
_entity.type
_entity.pdbx_description
1 polymer ?
#
loop_
_entity_poly.entity_id
_entity_poly.type
_entity_poly.pdbx_seq_one_letter_code
_entity_poly.pdbx_strand_id
1 'polypeptide(L)'
;MGAPCNGCGLCCLAEPCPLGMLVSRRRTGACVALRWSPAERPGEGGRYVCGMVADPAGVTGWRNAWALRWLKALSLRWIAAGQGCDARPLEAVRPPSEGPPPPG
;
A
#
# COMPACT_ATOMS: atom_id res chain seq x y z
N MET A 1 -7.06 -16.25 -13.10
CA MET A 1 -7.59 -16.12 -11.72
C MET A 1 -6.42 -15.73 -10.85
N GLY A 2 -6.39 -14.51 -10.33
CA GLY A 2 -5.38 -14.10 -9.35
C GLY A 2 -6.00 -13.94 -7.97
N ALA A 3 -5.18 -14.03 -6.93
CA ALA A 3 -5.62 -13.83 -5.55
C ALA A 3 -6.06 -12.36 -5.31
N PRO A 4 -6.84 -12.06 -4.26
CA PRO A 4 -7.07 -10.68 -3.85
C PRO A 4 -5.73 -9.95 -3.60
N CYS A 5 -5.75 -8.61 -3.70
CA CYS A 5 -4.56 -7.80 -3.46
C CYS A 5 -3.96 -8.13 -2.08
N ASN A 6 -2.72 -8.62 -2.07
CA ASN A 6 -1.98 -9.02 -0.87
C ASN A 6 -1.11 -7.88 -0.30
N GLY A 7 -1.12 -6.70 -0.93
CA GLY A 7 -0.31 -5.57 -0.48
C GLY A 7 1.17 -5.66 -0.89
N CYS A 8 1.51 -6.39 -1.95
CA CYS A 8 2.89 -6.38 -2.50
C CYS A 8 3.31 -5.02 -3.09
N GLY A 9 2.34 -4.16 -3.46
CA GLY A 9 2.61 -2.83 -4.02
C GLY A 9 3.11 -2.80 -5.47
N LEU A 10 3.43 -3.96 -6.08
CA LEU A 10 4.04 -4.06 -7.41
C LEU A 10 3.20 -3.36 -8.50
N CYS A 11 1.91 -3.68 -8.57
CA CYS A 11 0.99 -3.05 -9.52
C CYS A 11 0.84 -1.54 -9.25
N CYS A 12 0.69 -1.13 -7.98
CA CYS A 12 0.62 0.29 -7.61
C CYS A 12 1.89 1.10 -7.91
N LEU A 13 3.06 0.45 -7.99
CA LEU A 13 4.34 1.06 -8.35
C LEU A 13 4.52 1.16 -9.88
N ALA A 14 4.05 0.14 -10.61
CA ALA A 14 4.11 0.11 -12.07
C ALA A 14 3.12 1.11 -12.69
N GLU A 15 1.86 1.04 -12.27
CA GLU A 15 0.80 1.92 -12.76
C GLU A 15 -0.28 2.21 -11.71
N PRO A 16 -0.81 3.43 -11.70
CA PRO A 16 -1.90 3.75 -10.79
C PRO A 16 -3.21 3.09 -11.25
N CYS A 17 -3.93 2.48 -10.31
CA CYS A 17 -5.32 2.02 -10.53
C CYS A 17 -6.24 3.20 -10.92
N PRO A 18 -7.49 2.97 -11.37
CA PRO A 18 -8.40 4.06 -11.76
C PRO A 18 -8.58 5.15 -10.69
N LEU A 19 -8.68 4.76 -9.41
CA LEU A 19 -8.65 5.71 -8.30
C LEU A 19 -7.30 6.42 -8.18
N GLY A 20 -6.21 5.66 -8.29
CA GLY A 20 -4.84 6.14 -8.31
C GLY A 20 -4.63 7.21 -9.38
N MET A 21 -5.18 7.04 -10.58
CA MET A 21 -5.10 8.02 -11.66
C MET A 21 -5.78 9.33 -11.28
N LEU A 22 -6.94 9.25 -10.62
CA LEU A 22 -7.66 10.44 -10.16
C LEU A 22 -6.89 11.21 -9.08
N VAL A 23 -6.32 10.51 -8.10
CA VAL A 23 -5.62 11.15 -6.97
C VAL A 23 -4.19 11.58 -7.33
N SER A 24 -3.49 10.83 -8.19
CA SER A 24 -2.12 11.16 -8.61
C SER A 24 -2.06 12.02 -9.87
N ARG A 25 -3.16 12.11 -10.63
CA ARG A 25 -3.22 12.72 -11.98
C ARG A 25 -2.18 12.15 -12.96
N ARG A 26 -1.81 10.89 -12.79
CA ARG A 26 -0.85 10.16 -13.62
C ARG A 26 -1.48 8.89 -14.16
N ARG A 27 -1.00 8.42 -15.31
CA ARG A 27 -1.41 7.14 -15.91
C ARG A 27 -0.35 6.06 -15.83
N THR A 28 0.88 6.41 -15.46
CA THR A 28 2.02 5.50 -15.35
C THR A 28 2.86 5.86 -14.12
N GLY A 29 3.62 4.88 -13.63
CA GLY A 29 4.49 5.02 -12.47
C GLY A 29 3.75 4.90 -11.13
N ALA A 30 4.47 5.21 -10.06
CA ALA A 30 4.00 4.94 -8.70
C ALA A 30 2.80 5.83 -8.30
N CYS A 31 1.77 5.20 -7.75
CA CYS A 31 0.60 5.86 -7.21
C CYS A 31 0.97 6.72 -5.98
N VAL A 32 0.54 7.99 -5.97
CA VAL A 32 0.79 8.93 -4.86
C VAL A 32 0.14 8.49 -3.54
N ALA A 33 -0.87 7.63 -3.59
CA ALA A 33 -1.54 7.10 -2.42
C ALA A 33 -0.88 5.83 -1.88
N LEU A 34 0.15 5.27 -2.52
CA LEU A 34 0.82 4.07 -2.02
C LEU A 34 1.58 4.41 -0.72
N ARG A 35 1.37 3.61 0.33
CA ARG A 35 2.02 3.77 1.64
C ARG A 35 2.59 2.44 2.12
N TRP A 36 3.75 2.48 2.74
CA TRP A 36 4.31 1.32 3.43
C TRP A 36 3.69 1.21 4.83
N SER A 37 3.22 0.01 5.17
CA SER A 37 2.76 -0.37 6.51
C SER A 37 3.79 -1.32 7.10
N PRO A 38 4.50 -0.93 8.17
CA PRO A 38 5.40 -1.86 8.85
C PRO A 38 4.61 -3.05 9.42
N ALA A 39 5.28 -4.18 9.61
CA ALA A 39 4.68 -5.31 10.29
C ALA A 39 4.44 -4.98 11.77
N GLU A 40 3.32 -5.47 12.31
CA GLU A 40 2.97 -5.27 13.72
C GLU A 40 3.85 -6.12 14.64
N ARG A 41 4.31 -7.29 14.16
CA ARG A 41 5.14 -8.22 14.94
C ARG A 41 6.60 -8.21 14.48
N PRO A 42 7.55 -8.30 15.43
CA PRO A 42 8.95 -8.56 15.11
C PRO A 42 9.10 -9.88 14.35
N GLY A 43 9.75 -9.85 13.18
CA GLY A 43 10.00 -11.03 12.35
C GLY A 43 9.02 -11.22 11.18
N GLU A 44 7.96 -10.41 11.10
CA GLU A 44 7.07 -10.36 9.93
C GLU A 44 7.51 -9.28 8.92
N GLY A 45 7.25 -9.52 7.64
CA GLY A 45 7.44 -8.53 6.58
C GLY A 45 6.35 -7.46 6.57
N GLY A 46 6.72 -6.19 6.33
CA GLY A 46 5.73 -5.14 6.13
C GLY A 46 4.98 -5.28 4.80
N ARG A 47 3.92 -4.50 4.61
CA ARG A 47 3.08 -4.55 3.41
C ARG A 47 2.76 -3.15 2.91
N TYR A 48 2.51 -3.01 1.62
CA TYR A 48 1.97 -1.78 1.07
C TYR A 48 0.44 -1.70 1.22
N VAL A 49 -0.04 -0.52 1.59
CA VAL A 49 -1.46 -0.20 1.73
C VAL A 49 -1.81 1.02 0.90
N CYS A 50 -3.07 1.12 0.47
CA CYS A 50 -3.57 2.32 -0.19
C CYS A 50 -3.95 3.37 0.85
N GLY A 51 -3.34 4.54 0.77
CA GLY A 51 -3.63 5.72 1.60
C GLY A 51 -5.09 6.13 1.53
N MET A 52 -5.76 5.99 0.39
CA MET A 52 -7.21 6.27 0.29
C MET A 52 -8.08 5.31 1.13
N VAL A 53 -7.54 4.14 1.52
CA VAL A 53 -8.22 3.16 2.37
C VAL A 53 -7.77 3.28 3.83
N ALA A 54 -6.47 3.46 4.05
CA ALA A 54 -5.87 3.53 5.38
C ALA A 54 -6.07 4.90 6.04
N ASP A 55 -5.89 5.98 5.28
CA ASP A 55 -6.02 7.38 5.73
C ASP A 55 -6.51 8.28 4.58
N PRO A 56 -7.81 8.21 4.21
CA PRO A 56 -8.36 9.07 3.16
C PRO A 56 -8.28 10.56 3.50
N ALA A 57 -8.23 10.92 4.78
CA ALA A 57 -8.13 12.32 5.22
C ALA A 57 -6.75 12.89 4.85
N GLY A 58 -5.67 12.14 5.08
CA GLY A 58 -4.32 12.53 4.69
C GLY A 58 -4.10 12.64 3.18
N VAL A 59 -4.93 11.99 2.35
CA VAL A 59 -4.83 12.09 0.88
C VAL A 59 -5.73 13.18 0.30
N THR A 60 -6.95 13.34 0.82
CA THR A 60 -7.96 14.26 0.26
C THR A 60 -8.07 15.61 0.99
N GLY A 61 -7.54 15.72 2.21
CA GLY A 61 -7.72 16.86 3.10
C GLY A 61 -9.11 16.96 3.73
N TRP A 62 -10.02 16.02 3.45
CA TRP A 62 -11.38 16.04 3.98
C TRP A 62 -11.42 15.53 5.43
N ARG A 63 -12.25 16.15 6.26
CA ARG A 63 -12.35 15.84 7.71
C ARG A 63 -13.71 15.28 8.13
N ASN A 64 -14.69 15.26 7.22
CA ASN A 64 -16.01 14.75 7.53
C ASN A 64 -15.99 13.20 7.62
N ALA A 65 -16.29 12.66 8.79
CA ALA A 65 -16.25 11.22 9.07
C ALA A 65 -17.15 10.39 8.13
N TRP A 66 -18.33 10.90 7.76
CA TRP A 66 -19.21 10.22 6.80
C TRP A 66 -18.60 10.16 5.41
N ALA A 67 -18.05 11.29 4.95
CA ALA A 67 -17.38 11.34 3.64
C ALA A 67 -16.18 10.39 3.58
N LEU A 68 -15.37 10.33 4.65
CA LEU A 68 -14.23 9.42 4.75
C LEU A 68 -14.65 7.94 4.71
N ARG A 69 -15.77 7.56 5.34
CA ARG A 69 -16.31 6.20 5.26
C ARG A 69 -16.73 5.82 3.85
N TRP A 70 -17.41 6.72 3.15
CA TRP A 70 -17.80 6.54 1.75
C TRP A 70 -16.58 6.44 0.84
N LEU A 71 -15.59 7.30 1.02
CA LEU A 71 -14.32 7.27 0.28
C LEU A 71 -13.61 5.94 0.46
N LYS A 72 -13.53 5.42 1.69
CA LYS A 72 -12.91 4.11 1.97
C LYS A 72 -13.61 2.97 1.22
N ALA A 73 -14.94 2.92 1.28
CA ALA A 73 -15.73 1.89 0.61
C ALA A 73 -15.61 1.97 -0.93
N LEU A 74 -15.68 3.19 -1.48
CA LEU A 74 -15.48 3.41 -2.91
C LEU A 74 -14.07 3.02 -3.34
N SER A 75 -13.07 3.34 -2.53
CA SER A 75 -11.67 3.02 -2.80
C SER A 75 -11.46 1.51 -2.90
N LEU A 76 -11.98 0.74 -1.94
CA LEU A 76 -11.91 -0.73 -2.00
C LEU A 76 -12.54 -1.30 -3.28
N ARG A 77 -13.65 -0.70 -3.73
CA ARG A 77 -14.32 -1.11 -4.97
C ARG A 77 -13.56 -0.71 -6.24
N TRP A 78 -12.84 0.41 -6.21
CA TRP A 78 -12.16 1.00 -7.38
C TRP A 78 -10.71 0.58 -7.56
N ILE A 79 -10.01 0.16 -6.49
CA ILE A 79 -8.58 -0.19 -6.57
C ILE A 79 -8.33 -1.47 -7.38
N ALA A 80 -9.37 -2.12 -7.92
CA ALA A 80 -9.25 -3.45 -8.53
C ALA A 80 -8.52 -4.43 -7.61
N ALA A 81 -8.58 -4.20 -6.29
CA ALA A 81 -8.00 -5.03 -5.24
C ALA A 81 -8.76 -6.36 -5.19
N GLY A 82 -8.50 -7.24 -6.16
CA GLY A 82 -9.33 -8.40 -6.45
C GLY A 82 -9.41 -8.80 -7.92
N GLN A 83 -8.89 -7.99 -8.86
CA GLN A 83 -8.75 -8.40 -10.27
C GLN A 83 -7.54 -9.32 -10.52
N GLY A 84 -6.79 -9.64 -9.47
CA GLY A 84 -5.72 -10.63 -9.45
C GLY A 84 -4.38 -10.03 -9.04
N CYS A 85 -3.77 -10.60 -8.00
CA CYS A 85 -2.36 -10.40 -7.68
C CYS A 85 -1.63 -11.73 -7.89
N ASP A 86 -0.69 -11.75 -8.83
CA ASP A 86 0.16 -12.91 -9.10
C ASP A 86 1.53 -12.79 -8.41
N ALA A 87 1.79 -11.65 -7.76
CA ALA A 87 3.03 -11.40 -7.04
C ALA A 87 2.98 -11.96 -5.61
N ARG A 88 4.12 -12.46 -5.13
CA ARG A 88 4.27 -12.87 -3.72
C ARG A 88 4.22 -11.63 -2.80
N PRO A 89 3.76 -11.78 -1.55
CA PRO A 89 3.94 -10.75 -0.53
C PRO A 89 5.41 -10.36 -0.42
N LEU A 90 5.69 -9.08 -0.17
CA LEU A 90 7.05 -8.62 0.10
C LEU A 90 7.40 -8.94 1.55
N GLU A 91 8.39 -9.81 1.74
CA GLU A 91 9.02 -9.98 3.04
C GLU A 91 10.09 -8.89 3.22
N ALA A 92 9.97 -8.08 4.27
CA ALA A 92 11.04 -7.18 4.67
C ALA A 92 12.14 -8.01 5.35
N VAL A 93 13.24 -8.27 4.64
CA VAL A 93 14.42 -8.91 5.23
C VAL A 93 15.08 -7.89 6.15
N ARG A 94 15.11 -8.20 7.46
CA ARG A 94 15.88 -7.41 8.41
C ARG A 94 17.36 -7.59 8.07
N PRO A 95 18.15 -6.52 7.87
CA PRO A 95 19.59 -6.69 7.67
C PRO A 95 20.15 -7.42 8.89
N PRO A 96 21.14 -8.33 8.72
CA PRO A 96 21.77 -8.98 9.85
C PRO A 96 22.26 -7.89 10.80
N SER A 97 21.82 -7.96 12.05
CA SER A 97 22.30 -7.07 13.10
C SER A 97 23.81 -7.25 13.18
N GLU A 98 24.54 -6.21 12.82
CA GLU A 98 26.00 -6.18 12.92
C GLU A 98 26.37 -6.60 14.33
N GLY A 99 27.10 -7.72 14.45
CA GLY A 99 27.56 -8.25 15.72
C GLY A 99 28.45 -7.22 16.43
N PRO A 100 28.69 -7.38 17.74
CA PRO A 100 29.55 -6.46 18.47
C PRO A 100 30.92 -6.35 17.78
N PRO A 101 31.51 -5.14 17.69
CA PRO A 101 32.80 -4.95 17.05
C PRO A 101 33.86 -5.86 17.69
N PRO A 102 34.86 -6.34 16.91
CA PRO A 102 35.89 -7.23 17.44
C PRO A 102 36.65 -6.56 18.59
N PRO A 103 37.07 -7.31 19.63
CA PRO A 103 37.94 -6.77 20.66
C PRO A 103 39.29 -6.39 20.04
N GLY A 104 39.73 -5.16 20.34
CA GLY A 104 41.04 -4.64 19.95
C GLY A 104 42.18 -5.15 20.84
#